data_AF-A0A380ECG5-F1
#
_entry.id   AF-A0A380ECG5-F1
#
_cell.length_a   1.000
_cell.length_b   1.000
_cell.length_c   1.000
_cell.angle_alpha   90.00
_cell.angle_beta   90.00
_cell.angle_gamma   90.00
#
_symmetry.space_group_name_H-M   'P 1'
#
loop_
_entity.id
_entity.type
_entity.pdbx_description
1 polymer ?
#
loop_
_entity_poly.entity_id
_entity_poly.type
_entity_poly.pdbx_seq_one_letter_code
_entity_poly.pdbx_strand_id
1 'polypeptide(L)'
;MINDYGQLQAINKDLSGLEDEETKENQTELEAVIDHIESITTRLEIEEVKRPWLPPLPENVYQEDLVETDFRKLWSDDAKEVELTLGLKDVPEEQYQGPDGIAIEKSWAHRVNRKSRIW
;
A
#
# COMPACT_ATOMS: atom_id res chain seq x y z
N MET A 1 -42.23 -19.49 35.55
CA MET A 1 -43.28 -20.36 36.13
C MET A 1 -43.93 -19.62 37.29
N ILE A 2 -45.20 -19.89 37.60
CA ILE A 2 -45.92 -19.37 38.76
C ILE A 2 -45.87 -20.45 39.86
N ASN A 3 -45.57 -20.07 41.09
CA ASN A 3 -45.52 -21.04 42.21
C ASN A 3 -46.93 -21.33 42.75
N ASP A 4 -47.04 -22.31 43.66
CA ASP A 4 -48.32 -22.74 44.25
C ASP A 4 -49.02 -21.65 45.09
N TYR A 5 -48.36 -20.51 45.30
CA TYR A 5 -48.92 -19.32 45.95
C TYR A 5 -49.40 -18.26 44.94
N GLY A 6 -49.41 -18.58 43.64
CA GLY A 6 -49.89 -17.68 42.58
C GLY A 6 -48.95 -16.51 42.28
N GLN A 7 -47.71 -16.55 42.77
CA GLN A 7 -46.72 -15.50 42.57
C GLN A 7 -45.81 -15.83 41.37
N LEU A 8 -45.39 -14.78 40.66
CA LEU A 8 -44.34 -14.90 39.64
C LEU A 8 -43.02 -15.21 40.34
N GLN A 9 -42.49 -16.42 40.17
CA GLN A 9 -41.14 -16.75 40.60
C GLN A 9 -40.14 -16.00 39.72
N ALA A 10 -39.28 -15.19 40.35
CA ALA A 10 -38.15 -14.58 39.67
C ALA A 10 -37.26 -15.71 39.13
N ILE A 11 -37.12 -15.79 37.80
CA ILE A 11 -36.27 -16.77 37.11
C ILE A 11 -34.83 -16.24 37.09
N ASN A 12 -34.36 -15.67 38.21
CA ASN A 12 -32.99 -15.21 38.30
C ASN A 12 -32.14 -16.44 38.62
N LYS A 13 -31.74 -17.13 37.54
CA LYS A 13 -30.75 -18.19 37.60
C LYS A 13 -29.52 -17.60 38.28
N ASP A 14 -29.07 -18.22 39.36
CA ASP A 14 -27.89 -17.79 40.09
C ASP A 14 -26.68 -17.85 39.14
N LEU A 15 -26.12 -16.69 38.83
CA LEU A 15 -24.95 -16.52 37.96
C LEU A 15 -23.65 -16.41 38.76
N SER A 16 -23.70 -16.57 40.10
CA SER A 16 -22.53 -16.47 40.99
C SER A 16 -21.45 -17.54 40.75
N GLY A 17 -21.73 -18.56 39.92
CA GLY A 17 -20.74 -19.55 39.48
C GLY A 17 -19.95 -19.17 38.23
N LEU A 18 -20.15 -17.96 37.68
CA LEU A 18 -19.41 -17.46 36.53
C LEU A 18 -18.19 -16.60 36.93
N GLU A 19 -17.86 -16.51 38.22
CA GLU A 19 -16.78 -15.64 38.70
C GLU A 19 -15.36 -16.13 38.31
N ASP A 20 -15.19 -17.37 37.83
CA ASP A 20 -13.88 -17.96 37.56
C ASP A 20 -13.69 -18.58 36.17
N GLU A 21 -14.58 -18.33 35.21
CA GLU A 21 -14.19 -18.52 33.81
C GLU A 21 -13.53 -17.23 33.35
N GLU A 22 -12.20 -17.13 33.55
CA GLU A 22 -11.34 -16.22 32.79
C GLU A 22 -11.76 -16.34 31.34
N THR A 23 -12.58 -15.39 30.88
CA THR A 23 -13.02 -15.33 29.50
C THR A 23 -11.76 -15.02 28.74
N LYS A 24 -11.10 -16.06 28.21
CA LYS A 24 -10.00 -15.88 27.28
C LYS A 24 -10.60 -15.10 26.12
N GLU A 25 -10.32 -13.81 26.08
CA GLU A 25 -10.71 -12.92 25.00
C GLU A 25 -10.01 -13.41 23.75
N ASN A 26 -10.66 -14.32 23.03
CA ASN A 26 -10.06 -14.99 21.88
C ASN A 26 -10.27 -14.19 20.59
N GLN A 27 -11.09 -13.14 20.61
CA GLN A 27 -11.26 -12.16 19.54
C GLN A 27 -12.22 -11.05 20.00
N THR A 28 -12.01 -9.81 19.60
CA THR A 28 -12.99 -8.72 19.79
C THR A 28 -14.15 -8.82 18.78
N GLU A 29 -15.31 -8.26 19.10
CA GLU A 29 -16.45 -8.23 18.16
C GLU A 29 -16.09 -7.53 16.84
N LEU A 30 -15.28 -6.46 16.90
CA LEU A 30 -14.84 -5.73 15.71
C LEU A 30 -13.97 -6.59 14.79
N GLU A 31 -13.00 -7.31 15.37
CA GLU A 31 -12.15 -8.24 14.61
C GLU A 31 -12.98 -9.35 13.96
N ALA A 32 -13.95 -9.92 14.68
CA ALA A 32 -14.83 -10.95 14.12
C ALA A 32 -15.64 -10.46 12.91
N VAL A 33 -16.08 -9.19 12.95
CA VAL A 33 -16.78 -8.57 11.82
C VAL A 33 -15.84 -8.31 10.64
N ILE A 34 -14.62 -7.82 10.90
CA ILE A 34 -13.60 -7.59 9.85
C ILE A 34 -13.28 -8.91 9.13
N ASP A 35 -12.97 -9.96 9.89
CA ASP A 35 -12.68 -11.29 9.35
C ASP A 35 -13.84 -11.85 8.52
N HIS A 36 -15.07 -11.65 8.99
CA HIS A 36 -16.24 -12.08 8.25
C HIS A 36 -16.38 -11.35 6.91
N ILE A 37 -16.16 -10.04 6.87
CA ILE A 37 -16.19 -9.25 5.64
C ILE A 37 -15.11 -9.73 4.67
N GLU A 38 -13.86 -9.88 5.12
CA GLU A 38 -12.75 -10.37 4.29
C GLU A 38 -13.02 -11.77 3.71
N SER A 39 -13.60 -12.67 4.52
CA SER A 39 -13.95 -14.02 4.06
C SER A 39 -14.98 -14.01 2.93
N ILE A 40 -15.98 -13.12 3.02
CA ILE A 40 -17.06 -13.02 2.04
C ILE A 40 -16.56 -12.35 0.76
N THR A 41 -15.80 -11.25 0.86
CA THR A 41 -15.25 -10.55 -0.31
C THR A 41 -14.29 -11.42 -1.09
N THR A 42 -13.42 -12.18 -0.40
CA THR A 42 -12.50 -13.13 -1.03
C THR A 42 -13.25 -14.25 -1.73
N ARG A 43 -14.24 -14.87 -1.06
CA ARG A 43 -15.06 -15.95 -1.64
C ARG A 43 -15.86 -15.52 -2.87
N LEU A 44 -16.27 -14.26 -2.91
CA LEU A 44 -17.06 -13.68 -4.00
C LEU A 44 -16.19 -12.99 -5.07
N GLU A 45 -14.86 -13.03 -4.92
CA GLU A 45 -13.90 -12.37 -5.83
C GLU A 45 -14.25 -10.88 -6.07
N ILE A 46 -14.69 -10.20 -5.01
CA ILE A 46 -15.04 -8.78 -5.08
C ILE A 46 -13.74 -7.99 -5.29
N GLU A 47 -13.68 -7.21 -6.37
CA GLU A 47 -12.56 -6.33 -6.65
C GLU A 47 -12.34 -5.35 -5.50
N GLU A 48 -11.08 -5.25 -5.05
CA GLU A 48 -10.73 -4.35 -3.95
C GLU A 48 -10.99 -2.89 -4.37
N VAL A 49 -11.63 -2.14 -3.48
CA VAL A 49 -11.87 -0.72 -3.71
C VAL A 49 -10.54 0.03 -3.80
N LYS A 50 -10.43 0.93 -4.79
CA LYS A 50 -9.27 1.81 -4.90
C LYS A 50 -9.13 2.63 -3.63
N ARG A 51 -8.01 2.45 -2.93
CA ARG A 51 -7.68 3.24 -1.74
C ARG A 51 -7.32 4.66 -2.18
N PRO A 52 -7.70 5.70 -1.43
CA PRO A 52 -7.40 7.08 -1.81
C PRO A 52 -5.90 7.37 -1.82
N TRP A 53 -5.13 6.64 -1.01
CA TRP A 53 -3.69 6.82 -0.85
C TRP A 53 -2.96 5.54 -1.30
N LEU A 54 -1.89 5.72 -2.07
CA LEU A 54 -0.90 4.67 -2.30
C LEU A 54 -0.16 4.35 -0.99
N PRO A 55 0.43 3.14 -0.87
CA PRO A 55 1.35 2.87 0.22
C PRO A 55 2.47 3.91 0.25
N PRO A 56 3.04 4.21 1.43
CA PRO A 56 4.18 5.12 1.52
C PRO A 56 5.36 4.55 0.73
N LEU A 57 6.20 5.44 0.18
CA LEU A 57 7.43 5.04 -0.47
C LEU A 57 8.30 4.19 0.47
N PRO A 58 8.98 3.15 -0.05
CA PRO A 58 9.90 2.36 0.75
C PRO A 58 11.09 3.21 1.22
N GLU A 59 11.67 2.83 2.35
CA GLU A 59 12.84 3.52 2.93
C GLU A 59 14.07 3.45 2.02
N ASN A 60 14.24 2.33 1.33
CA ASN A 60 15.34 2.09 0.39
C ASN A 60 14.78 1.67 -0.96
N VAL A 61 15.38 2.18 -2.03
CA VAL A 61 15.03 1.87 -3.42
C VAL A 61 16.29 1.46 -4.15
N TYR A 62 16.29 0.26 -4.74
CA TYR A 62 17.41 -0.22 -5.55
C TYR A 62 17.14 0.05 -7.03
N GLN A 63 18.20 0.31 -7.81
CA GLN A 63 18.04 0.58 -9.25
C GLN A 63 17.44 -0.60 -10.02
N GLU A 64 17.72 -1.82 -9.58
CA GLU A 64 17.15 -3.05 -10.16
C GLU A 64 15.64 -3.16 -10.02
N ASP A 65 15.04 -2.49 -9.02
CA ASP A 65 13.58 -2.43 -8.84
C ASP A 65 12.93 -1.40 -9.77
N LEU A 66 13.70 -0.44 -10.29
CA LEU A 66 13.19 0.68 -11.08
C LEU A 66 13.37 0.48 -12.57
N VAL A 67 14.51 -0.06 -12.97
CA VAL A 67 14.91 -0.18 -14.38
C VAL A 67 15.66 -1.48 -14.62
N GLU A 68 15.68 -1.91 -15.88
CA GLU A 68 16.56 -3.01 -16.29
C GLU A 68 18.01 -2.60 -16.10
N THR A 69 18.77 -3.41 -15.35
CA THR A 69 20.20 -3.19 -15.05
C THR A 69 21.11 -4.23 -15.68
N ASP A 70 20.56 -5.33 -16.24
CA ASP A 70 21.36 -6.35 -16.91
C ASP A 70 21.98 -5.79 -18.19
N PHE A 71 23.30 -5.60 -18.15
CA PHE A 71 24.08 -5.10 -19.28
C PHE A 71 23.85 -5.92 -20.55
N ARG A 72 23.59 -7.23 -20.48
CA ARG A 72 23.39 -8.09 -21.66
C ARG A 72 22.11 -7.75 -22.41
N LYS A 73 21.08 -7.30 -21.68
CA LYS A 73 19.79 -6.89 -22.25
C LYS A 73 19.81 -5.43 -22.70
N LEU A 74 20.58 -4.60 -22.00
CA LEU A 74 20.71 -3.19 -22.34
C LEU A 74 21.65 -2.94 -23.53
N TRP A 75 22.63 -3.83 -23.74
CA TRP A 75 23.61 -3.71 -24.80
C TRP A 75 22.94 -3.76 -26.17
N SER A 76 23.17 -2.71 -26.96
CA SER A 76 22.62 -2.54 -28.30
C SER A 76 23.66 -1.80 -29.13
N ASP A 77 23.72 -2.11 -30.43
CA ASP A 77 24.59 -1.41 -31.38
C ASP A 77 24.07 0.01 -31.69
N ASP A 78 22.81 0.29 -31.38
CA ASP A 78 22.20 1.61 -31.58
C ASP A 78 22.54 2.56 -30.43
N ALA A 79 22.95 3.79 -30.77
CA ALA A 79 23.18 4.85 -29.80
C ALA A 79 21.85 5.31 -29.20
N LYS A 80 21.58 4.89 -27.96
CA LYS A 80 20.43 5.37 -27.18
C LYS A 80 20.72 6.73 -26.54
N GLU A 81 19.69 7.53 -26.39
CA GLU A 81 19.74 8.70 -25.52
C GLU A 81 20.03 8.25 -24.08
N VAL A 82 20.88 9.00 -23.39
CA VAL A 82 21.29 8.64 -22.04
C VAL A 82 20.27 9.24 -21.08
N GLU A 83 19.47 8.39 -20.47
CA GLU A 83 18.57 8.76 -19.39
C GLU A 83 19.13 8.25 -18.07
N LEU A 84 19.12 9.11 -17.05
CA LEU A 84 19.54 8.77 -15.70
C LEU A 84 18.32 8.67 -14.79
N THR A 85 18.02 7.47 -14.31
CA THR A 85 17.03 7.25 -13.25
C THR A 85 17.62 7.68 -11.91
N LEU A 86 16.97 8.63 -11.25
CA LEU A 86 17.39 9.16 -9.95
C LEU A 86 16.80 8.37 -8.78
N GLY A 87 15.58 7.86 -8.92
CA GLY A 87 14.88 7.16 -7.85
C GLY A 87 13.40 6.92 -8.16
N LEU A 88 12.64 6.66 -7.11
CA LEU A 88 11.19 6.46 -7.15
C LEU A 88 10.48 7.76 -6.78
N LYS A 89 9.54 8.21 -7.61
CA LYS A 89 8.74 9.41 -7.40
C LYS A 89 7.29 9.04 -7.09
N ASP A 90 6.68 9.80 -6.20
CA ASP A 90 5.26 9.73 -5.87
C ASP A 90 4.52 10.90 -6.53
N VAL A 91 3.40 10.61 -7.19
CA VAL A 91 2.48 11.54 -7.83
C VAL A 91 1.09 11.32 -7.22
N PRO A 92 0.78 12.00 -6.10
CA PRO A 92 -0.48 11.78 -5.37
C PRO A 92 -1.73 12.10 -6.20
N GLU A 93 -1.65 13.12 -7.07
CA GLU A 93 -2.75 13.55 -7.95
C GLU A 93 -3.17 12.46 -8.95
N GLU A 94 -2.22 11.62 -9.35
CA GLU A 94 -2.43 10.54 -10.32
C GLU A 94 -2.59 9.17 -9.64
N GLN A 95 -2.48 9.10 -8.31
CA GLN A 95 -2.36 7.86 -7.56
C GLN A 95 -1.28 6.93 -8.17
N TYR A 96 -0.11 7.49 -8.47
CA TYR A 96 0.99 6.80 -9.15
C TYR A 96 2.31 6.96 -8.41
N GLN A 97 3.06 5.86 -8.28
CA GLN A 97 4.45 5.86 -7.85
C GLN A 97 5.28 5.12 -8.91
N GLY A 98 6.39 5.71 -9.35
CA GLY A 98 7.24 5.09 -10.37
C GLY A 98 8.59 5.76 -10.59
N PRO A 99 9.42 5.18 -11.47
CA PRO A 99 10.79 5.67 -11.70
C PRO A 99 10.79 7.12 -12.21
N ASP A 100 11.70 7.93 -11.66
CA ASP A 100 11.93 9.31 -12.10
C ASP A 100 13.28 9.41 -12.79
N GLY A 101 13.24 9.77 -14.07
CA GLY A 101 14.40 9.87 -14.95
C GLY A 101 14.65 11.29 -15.43
N ILE A 102 15.93 11.61 -15.67
CA ILE A 102 16.35 12.83 -16.35
C ILE A 102 17.10 12.44 -17.62
N ALA A 103 16.64 12.94 -18.76
CA ALA A 103 17.37 12.85 -20.02
C ALA A 103 18.63 13.73 -19.97
N ILE A 104 19.79 13.10 -20.17
CA ILE A 104 21.06 13.79 -20.30
C ILE A 104 21.24 14.16 -21.78
N GLU A 105 20.70 15.31 -22.18
CA GLU A 105 21.06 15.88 -23.47
C GLU A 105 22.56 16.24 -23.51
N LYS A 106 23.19 16.05 -24.68
CA LYS A 106 24.55 16.53 -24.96
C LYS A 106 24.60 18.07 -25.10
N SER A 107 24.16 18.82 -24.09
CA SER A 107 24.20 20.27 -24.11
C SER A 107 25.55 20.82 -23.62
N TRP A 108 26.64 20.53 -24.35
CA TRP A 108 27.96 21.16 -24.15
C TRP A 108 28.58 21.75 -25.44
N ALA A 109 27.92 21.65 -26.60
CA ALA A 109 28.48 22.15 -27.86
C ALA A 109 28.04 23.58 -28.27
N HIS A 110 26.99 24.16 -27.67
CA HIS A 110 26.37 25.38 -28.22
C HIS A 110 26.58 26.68 -27.40
N ARG A 111 27.28 26.64 -26.26
CA ARG A 111 27.46 27.85 -25.42
C ARG A 111 28.70 28.68 -25.75
N VAL A 112 29.63 28.17 -26.58
CA VAL A 112 30.89 28.88 -26.87
C VAL A 112 30.74 29.95 -27.97
N ASN A 113 29.70 29.90 -28.82
CA ASN A 113 29.60 30.78 -29.99
C ASN A 113 28.69 32.01 -29.81
N ARG A 114 28.68 32.62 -28.61
CA ARG A 114 27.95 33.89 -28.35
C ARG A 114 28.83 35.05 -27.90
N LYS A 115 30.15 34.99 -28.10
CA LYS A 115 31.10 36.07 -27.75
C LYS A 115 31.99 36.60 -28.88
N SER A 116 31.74 36.25 -30.14
CA SER A 116 32.49 36.81 -31.28
C SER A 116 31.56 37.45 -32.32
N ARG A 117 30.76 38.42 -31.87
CA ARG A 117 30.00 39.29 -32.77
C ARG A 117 29.76 40.66 -32.18
N ILE A 118 30.85 41.25 -31.68
CA ILE A 118 30.98 42.69 -31.43
C ILE A 118 32.40 43.02 -31.89
N TRP A 119 32.49 44.10 -32.68
CA TRP A 119 33.54 44.49 -33.65
C TRP A 119 33.38 43.86 -35.03
#